data_AF-A0A7S2QZW6-F1
#
_entry.id   AF-A0A7S2QZW6-F1
#
_cell.length_a   1.000
_cell.length_b   1.000
_cell.length_c   1.000
_cell.angle_alpha   90.00
_cell.angle_beta   90.00
_cell.angle_gamma   90.00
#
_symmetry.space_group_name_H-M   'P 1'
#
loop_
_entity.id
_entity.type
_entity.pdbx_description
1 polymer ?
#
loop_
_entity_poly.entity_id
_entity_poly.type
_entity_poly.pdbx_seq_one_letter_code
_entity_poly.pdbx_strand_id
1 'polypeptide(L)'
;LNPPPQINTNHPKSNNKKRSLPAKIIQPGHSVAIMGGDSDLVLEALIISPSYITHNVFCILPDGNKKSYAISLWETTRTLFNFLKPHLKDQDIMRVRTDLVLLLIMNGNDYLPKLRGSSGFNKL
;
A
#
# COMPACT_ATOMS: atom_id res chain seq x y z
N LEU A 1 37.82 13.35 -66.27
CA LEU A 1 37.25 13.68 -64.94
C LEU A 1 36.34 12.54 -64.54
N ASN A 2 36.66 11.81 -63.47
CA ASN A 2 35.80 10.74 -62.97
C ASN A 2 34.62 11.34 -62.19
N PRO A 3 33.41 10.75 -62.28
CA PRO A 3 32.27 11.20 -61.49
C PRO A 3 32.50 10.95 -59.99
N PRO A 4 31.94 11.79 -59.11
CA PRO A 4 32.09 11.62 -57.67
C PRO A 4 31.39 10.35 -57.16
N PRO A 5 31.90 9.73 -56.09
CA PRO A 5 31.32 8.51 -55.53
C PRO A 5 29.92 8.77 -54.94
N GLN A 6 28.97 7.90 -55.26
CA GLN A 6 27.61 7.96 -54.70
C GLN A 6 27.63 7.51 -53.23
N ILE A 7 27.19 8.40 -52.34
CA ILE A 7 27.04 8.14 -50.91
C ILE A 7 25.81 7.24 -50.72
N ASN A 8 26.04 6.03 -50.22
CA ASN A 8 25.03 5.04 -49.92
C ASN A 8 24.24 5.46 -48.66
N THR A 9 23.07 6.09 -48.84
CA THR A 9 22.18 6.51 -47.73
C THR A 9 21.38 5.33 -47.20
N ASN A 10 22.06 4.37 -46.57
CA ASN A 10 21.39 3.38 -45.73
C ASN A 10 21.05 4.03 -44.39
N HIS A 11 19.88 4.65 -44.30
CA HIS A 11 19.29 5.01 -43.01
C HIS A 11 19.13 3.75 -42.15
N PRO A 12 19.69 3.68 -40.93
CA PRO A 12 19.35 2.63 -40.01
C PRO A 12 17.86 2.81 -39.67
N LYS A 13 17.03 1.83 -40.05
CA LYS A 13 15.66 1.72 -39.53
C LYS A 13 15.77 1.60 -38.02
N SER A 14 15.61 2.72 -37.31
CA SER A 14 15.51 2.71 -35.85
C SER A 14 14.25 1.91 -35.52
N ASN A 15 14.43 0.69 -35.06
CA ASN A 15 13.38 -0.09 -34.43
C ASN A 15 12.99 0.65 -33.13
N ASN A 16 12.16 1.67 -33.26
CA ASN A 16 11.47 2.32 -32.17
C ASN A 16 10.42 1.33 -31.64
N LYS A 17 10.88 0.29 -30.95
CA LYS A 17 10.10 -0.37 -29.90
C LYS A 17 9.86 0.73 -28.87
N LYS A 18 8.76 1.48 -29.03
CA LYS A 18 8.18 2.27 -27.94
C LYS A 18 8.04 1.27 -26.79
N ARG A 19 8.93 1.34 -25.81
CA ARG A 19 8.72 0.70 -24.51
C ARG A 19 7.41 1.30 -24.03
N SER A 20 6.33 0.53 -24.12
CA SER A 20 5.08 0.89 -23.48
C SER A 20 5.44 1.10 -22.02
N LEU A 21 5.29 2.34 -21.55
CA LEU A 21 5.33 2.60 -20.12
C LEU A 21 4.38 1.58 -19.47
N PRO A 22 4.78 0.90 -18.39
CA PRO A 22 3.91 -0.09 -17.74
C PRO A 22 2.57 0.60 -17.51
N ALA A 23 1.51 0.05 -18.12
CA ALA A 23 0.16 0.57 -17.98
C ALA A 23 -0.09 0.81 -16.51
N LYS A 24 -0.65 1.97 -16.11
CA LYS A 24 -0.95 2.27 -14.71
C LYS A 24 -1.76 1.08 -14.15
N ILE A 25 -1.11 0.20 -13.37
CA ILE A 25 -1.53 -1.20 -13.18
C ILE A 25 -2.81 -1.30 -12.33
N ILE A 26 -3.17 -0.24 -11.63
CA ILE A 26 -4.26 -0.26 -10.64
C ILE A 26 -5.26 0.86 -10.95
N GLN A 27 -6.52 0.47 -11.15
CA GLN A 27 -7.64 1.35 -11.42
C GLN A 27 -8.56 1.47 -10.19
N PRO A 28 -9.37 2.54 -10.09
CA PRO A 28 -10.45 2.63 -9.13
C PRO A 28 -11.32 1.36 -9.12
N GLY A 29 -11.53 0.80 -7.93
CA GLY A 29 -12.34 -0.41 -7.73
C GLY A 29 -11.56 -1.73 -7.78
N HIS A 30 -10.31 -1.74 -8.26
CA HIS A 30 -9.46 -2.95 -8.17
C HIS A 30 -9.22 -3.34 -6.71
N SER A 31 -9.14 -4.64 -6.44
CA SER A 31 -8.75 -5.15 -5.12
C SER A 31 -7.25 -5.40 -5.07
N VAL A 32 -6.63 -5.06 -3.94
CA VAL A 32 -5.24 -5.35 -3.63
C VAL A 32 -5.22 -6.36 -2.50
N ALA A 33 -4.52 -7.48 -2.71
CA ALA A 33 -4.27 -8.47 -1.68
C ALA A 33 -2.77 -8.48 -1.35
N ILE A 34 -2.44 -8.29 -0.08
CA ILE A 34 -1.09 -8.38 0.47
C ILE A 34 -1.02 -9.65 1.30
N MET A 35 -0.09 -10.54 1.02
CA MET A 35 0.03 -11.83 1.69
C MET A 35 1.30 -11.87 2.53
N GLY A 36 1.17 -12.26 3.80
CA GLY A 36 2.29 -12.42 4.71
C GLY A 36 1.85 -12.57 6.16
N GLY A 37 2.73 -13.11 7.00
CA GLY A 37 2.46 -13.35 8.42
C GLY A 37 2.92 -12.22 9.35
N ASP A 38 3.75 -11.31 8.85
CA ASP A 38 4.36 -10.27 9.67
C ASP A 38 3.39 -9.13 9.94
N SER A 39 3.35 -8.67 11.19
CA SER A 39 2.50 -7.55 11.60
C SER A 39 2.86 -6.26 10.87
N ASP A 40 4.14 -6.05 10.56
CA ASP A 40 4.63 -4.86 9.88
C ASP A 40 4.02 -4.71 8.48
N LEU A 41 3.72 -5.82 7.79
CA LEU A 41 3.01 -5.79 6.51
C LEU A 41 1.60 -5.23 6.64
N VAL A 42 0.92 -5.50 7.75
CA VAL A 42 -0.40 -4.94 8.03
C VAL A 42 -0.31 -3.44 8.30
N LEU A 43 0.71 -3.00 9.05
CA LEU A 43 0.96 -1.57 9.28
C LEU A 43 1.31 -0.82 7.99
N GLU A 44 2.19 -1.38 7.16
CA GLU A 44 2.54 -0.82 5.85
C GLU A 44 1.30 -0.72 4.96
N ALA A 45 0.48 -1.77 4.91
CA ALA A 45 -0.76 -1.77 4.15
C ALA A 45 -1.76 -0.74 4.68
N LEU A 46 -1.79 -0.49 5.99
CA LEU A 46 -2.59 0.58 6.60
C LEU A 46 -2.05 1.98 6.24
N ILE A 47 -0.80 2.16 5.83
CA ILE A 47 -0.31 3.47 5.35
C ILE A 47 -0.66 3.71 3.88
N ILE A 48 -0.87 2.65 3.08
CA ILE A 48 -1.24 2.79 1.67
C ILE A 48 -2.57 3.55 1.57
N SER A 49 -2.48 4.85 1.27
CA SER A 49 -3.61 5.75 1.29
C SER A 49 -4.57 5.37 0.16
N PRO A 50 -5.81 4.96 0.47
CA PRO A 50 -6.75 4.49 -0.54
C PRO A 50 -7.27 5.63 -1.44
N SER A 51 -6.99 6.88 -1.04
CA SER A 51 -7.42 8.13 -1.65
C SER A 51 -7.05 8.31 -3.12
N TYR A 52 -6.07 7.57 -3.64
CA TYR A 52 -5.60 7.75 -5.02
C TYR A 52 -5.91 6.60 -5.97
N ILE A 53 -6.26 5.40 -5.46
CA ILE A 53 -6.32 4.19 -6.29
C ILE A 53 -7.47 3.26 -5.87
N THR A 54 -7.53 2.75 -4.64
CA THR A 54 -8.60 1.84 -4.21
C THR A 54 -8.71 1.72 -2.69
N HIS A 55 -9.93 1.54 -2.19
CA HIS A 55 -10.20 1.22 -0.79
C HIS A 55 -10.18 -0.30 -0.51
N ASN A 56 -10.19 -1.13 -1.57
CA ASN A 56 -10.30 -2.58 -1.47
C ASN A 56 -8.93 -3.22 -1.20
N VAL A 57 -8.34 -2.93 -0.04
CA VAL A 57 -7.05 -3.49 0.39
C VAL A 57 -7.28 -4.56 1.44
N PHE A 58 -6.75 -5.76 1.20
CA PHE A 58 -6.87 -6.92 2.06
C PHE A 58 -5.49 -7.43 2.45
N CYS A 59 -5.30 -7.69 3.75
CA CYS A 59 -4.16 -8.49 4.23
C CYS A 59 -4.60 -9.94 4.39
N ILE A 60 -3.92 -10.86 3.71
CA ILE A 60 -4.13 -12.29 3.81
C ILE A 60 -3.07 -12.87 4.75
N LEU A 61 -3.52 -13.28 5.93
CA LEU A 61 -2.67 -13.92 6.95
C LEU A 61 -2.80 -15.44 6.81
N PRO A 62 -1.75 -16.14 6.36
CA PRO A 62 -1.76 -17.60 6.33
C PRO A 62 -1.62 -18.17 7.75
N ASP A 63 -2.53 -19.08 8.13
CA ASP A 63 -2.58 -19.68 9.48
C ASP A 63 -1.89 -21.06 9.56
N GLY A 64 -1.09 -21.43 8.55
CA GLY A 64 -0.42 -22.73 8.45
C GLY A 64 -1.35 -23.94 8.24
N ASN A 65 -2.63 -23.88 8.62
CA ASN A 65 -3.59 -24.98 8.63
C ASN A 65 -4.56 -24.97 7.44
N LYS A 66 -4.06 -24.79 6.20
CA LYS A 66 -4.86 -24.65 4.95
C LYS A 66 -5.94 -23.56 4.97
N LYS A 67 -6.05 -22.80 6.06
CA LYS A 67 -6.94 -21.66 6.26
C LYS A 67 -6.12 -20.38 6.20
N SER A 68 -6.78 -19.30 5.83
CA SER A 68 -6.19 -17.97 5.82
C SER A 68 -7.23 -16.97 6.28
N TYR A 69 -6.78 -15.97 7.05
CA TYR A 69 -7.62 -14.85 7.43
C TYR A 69 -7.46 -13.75 6.39
N ALA A 70 -8.57 -13.20 5.93
CA ALA A 70 -8.58 -12.02 5.06
C ALA A 70 -9.06 -10.82 5.87
N ILE A 71 -8.17 -9.86 6.11
CA ILE A 71 -8.46 -8.65 6.87
C ILE A 71 -8.70 -7.51 5.89
N SER A 72 -9.92 -6.98 5.86
CA SER A 72 -10.24 -5.76 5.10
C SER A 72 -9.78 -4.53 5.88
N LEU A 73 -8.77 -3.84 5.37
CA LEU A 73 -8.22 -2.65 6.02
C LEU A 73 -9.20 -1.48 5.98
N TRP A 74 -10.08 -1.44 4.98
CA TRP A 74 -11.14 -0.46 4.90
C TRP A 74 -12.19 -0.67 6.00
N GLU A 75 -12.60 -1.91 6.26
CA GLU A 75 -13.52 -2.20 7.36
C GLU A 75 -12.91 -1.87 8.72
N THR A 76 -11.63 -2.18 8.93
CA THR A 76 -10.90 -1.78 10.14
C THR A 76 -10.93 -0.25 10.31
N THR A 77 -10.65 0.49 9.24
CA THR A 77 -10.66 1.96 9.25
C THR A 77 -12.05 2.52 9.56
N ARG A 78 -13.10 2.00 8.90
CA ARG A 78 -14.49 2.44 9.15
C ARG A 78 -14.95 2.10 10.56
N THR A 79 -14.58 0.94 11.08
CA THR A 79 -14.95 0.51 12.42
C THR A 79 -14.34 1.45 13.47
N LEU A 80 -13.04 1.73 13.36
CA LEU A 80 -12.38 2.69 14.25
C LEU A 80 -12.93 4.10 14.11
N PHE A 81 -13.14 4.56 12.87
CA PHE A 81 -13.72 5.88 12.63
C PHE A 81 -15.12 6.00 13.22
N ASN A 82 -15.99 4.99 13.04
CA ASN A 82 -17.33 4.98 13.60
C ASN A 82 -17.32 5.00 15.13
N PHE A 83 -16.36 4.31 15.76
CA PHE A 83 -16.16 4.36 17.20
C PHE A 83 -15.80 5.78 17.70
N LEU A 84 -14.98 6.50 16.93
CA LEU A 84 -14.54 7.86 17.27
C LEU A 84 -15.41 8.98 16.69
N LYS A 85 -16.43 8.63 15.89
CA LYS A 85 -17.27 9.56 15.12
C LYS A 85 -17.89 10.70 15.95
N PRO A 86 -18.30 10.51 17.23
CA PRO A 86 -18.81 11.61 18.04
C PRO A 86 -17.82 12.80 18.21
N HIS A 87 -16.54 12.57 17.95
CA HIS A 87 -15.47 13.56 18.17
C HIS A 87 -14.76 13.99 16.88
N LEU A 88 -15.17 13.46 15.73
CA LEU A 88 -14.45 13.62 14.46
C LEU A 88 -15.37 14.05 13.32
N LYS A 89 -14.78 14.65 12.28
CA LYS A 89 -15.48 14.97 11.03
C LYS A 89 -15.22 13.87 10.00
N ASP A 90 -16.13 13.67 9.05
CA ASP A 90 -15.98 12.62 8.01
C ASP A 90 -14.69 12.76 7.20
N GLN A 91 -14.21 13.98 7.00
CA GLN A 91 -12.92 14.26 6.33
C GLN A 91 -11.68 13.71 7.08
N ASP A 92 -11.82 13.37 8.36
CA ASP A 92 -10.70 12.91 9.20
C ASP A 92 -10.48 11.39 9.14
N ILE A 93 -11.31 10.62 8.42
CA ILE A 93 -11.21 9.15 8.36
C ILE A 93 -9.81 8.62 7.99
N MET A 94 -9.13 9.29 7.06
CA MET A 94 -7.77 8.90 6.65
C MET A 94 -6.71 9.33 7.67
N ARG A 95 -6.97 10.42 8.41
CA ARG A 95 -6.10 10.86 9.50
C ARG A 95 -6.17 9.87 10.66
N VAL A 96 -7.37 9.44 11.05
CA VAL A 96 -7.57 8.39 12.07
C VAL A 96 -6.79 7.12 11.73
N ARG A 97 -6.83 6.68 10.47
CA ARG A 97 -6.05 5.52 10.02
C ARG A 97 -4.55 5.74 10.19
N THR A 98 -4.05 6.92 9.85
CA THR A 98 -2.63 7.28 9.96
C THR A 98 -2.21 7.36 11.44
N ASP A 99 -3.02 8.00 12.27
CA ASP A 99 -2.77 8.14 13.71
C ASP A 99 -2.78 6.77 14.41
N LEU A 100 -3.69 5.86 14.00
CA LEU A 100 -3.68 4.47 14.47
C LEU A 100 -2.34 3.79 14.18
N VAL A 101 -1.84 3.91 12.94
CA VAL A 101 -0.56 3.31 12.56
C VAL A 101 0.57 3.88 13.43
N LEU A 102 0.59 5.20 13.64
CA LEU A 102 1.58 5.83 14.51
C LEU A 102 1.50 5.30 15.94
N LEU A 103 0.29 5.18 16.50
CA LEU A 103 0.06 4.62 17.84
C LEU A 103 0.56 3.17 17.94
N LEU A 104 0.35 2.35 16.91
CA LEU A 104 0.82 0.97 16.85
C LEU A 104 2.35 0.89 16.79
N ILE A 105 2.99 1.72 15.95
CA ILE A 105 4.46 1.82 15.87
C ILE A 105 5.03 2.20 17.24
N MET A 106 4.43 3.18 17.93
CA MET A 106 4.85 3.62 19.26
C MET A 106 4.65 2.57 20.37
N ASN A 107 3.78 1.58 20.15
CA ASN A 107 3.59 0.46 21.06
C ASN A 107 4.72 -0.59 20.98
N GLY A 108 5.69 -0.38 20.10
CA GLY A 108 6.85 -1.25 19.90
C GLY A 108 6.78 -1.94 18.53
N ASN A 109 7.93 -2.02 17.89
CA ASN A 109 8.16 -2.74 16.64
C ASN A 109 9.66 -3.09 16.57
N ASP A 110 10.09 -3.79 15.52
CA ASP A 110 11.48 -4.25 15.40
C ASP A 110 12.52 -3.11 15.33
N TYR A 111 12.09 -1.90 14.97
CA TYR A 111 12.95 -0.71 14.87
C TYR A 111 12.98 0.12 16.15
N LEU A 112 11.89 0.13 16.93
CA LEU A 112 11.73 1.00 18.11
C LEU A 112 11.23 0.20 19.32
N PRO A 113 11.90 0.32 20.48
CA PRO A 113 11.40 -0.27 21.71
C PRO A 113 10.07 0.38 22.11
N LYS A 114 9.19 -0.41 22.73
CA LYS A 114 7.93 0.07 23.28
C LYS A 114 8.14 1.26 24.23
N LEU A 115 7.35 2.31 24.06
CA LEU A 115 7.37 3.46 24.97
C LEU A 115 7.10 3.04 26.42
N ARG A 116 7.96 3.49 27.35
CA ARG A 116 7.78 3.25 28.79
C ARG A 116 6.43 3.80 29.25
N GLY A 117 5.65 2.98 29.95
CA GLY A 117 4.30 3.34 30.42
C GLY A 117 3.15 2.87 29.50
N SER A 118 3.44 2.45 28.26
CA SER A 118 2.44 1.88 27.34
C SER A 118 1.99 0.45 27.72
N SER A 119 2.58 -0.14 28.76
CA SER A 119 2.25 -1.48 29.26
C SER A 119 0.82 -1.60 29.84
N GLY A 120 0.13 -0.49 30.07
CA GLY A 120 -1.24 -0.46 30.62
C GLY A 120 -2.31 -1.10 29.74
N PHE A 121 -2.07 -1.25 28.43
CA PHE A 121 -3.02 -1.91 27.51
C PHE A 121 -3.01 -3.45 27.59
N ASN A 122 -2.02 -4.06 28.26
CA ASN A 122 -1.89 -5.52 28.39
C ASN A 122 -2.45 -6.07 29.72
N LYS A 123 -3.17 -5.24 30.50
CA LYS A 123 -3.93 -5.70 31.68
C LYS A 123 -5.41 -5.76 31.34
N LEU A 124 -5.80 -6.81 30.59
CA LEU A 124 -7.17 -7.29 30.51
C LEU A 124 -7.15 -8.80 30.71
#